data_AF-A0A485AFW0-F1
#
_entry.id   AF-A0A485AFW0-F1
#
_cell.length_a   1.000
_cell.length_b   1.000
_cell.length_c   1.000
_cell.angle_alpha   90.00
_cell.angle_beta   90.00
_cell.angle_gamma   90.00
#
_symmetry.space_group_name_H-M   'P 1'
#
loop_
_entity.id
_entity.type
_entity.pdbx_description
1 polymer ?
#
loop_
_entity_poly.entity_id
_entity_poly.type
_entity_poly.pdbx_seq_one_letter_code
_entity_poly.pdbx_strand_id
1 'polypeptide(L)'
;MKKRPIRAGAKGGSRYDALLDIFEPDMTSARLDVLFADLKSWLPTLLASVVEKQSLNPPVAPQGPFPIAGQRELGLEAMRILGFDFDGGRLDISAHPFCGGVPQDVRITTRL
;
A
#
# COMPACT_ATOMS: atom_id res chain seq x y z
N MET A 1 -19.71 -2.05 19.62
CA MET A 1 -20.54 -2.13 18.39
C MET A 1 -21.67 -1.10 18.25
N LYS A 2 -22.15 -0.41 19.31
CA LYS A 2 -23.30 0.53 19.25
C LYS A 2 -23.05 1.93 18.63
N LYS A 3 -21.81 2.32 18.29
CA LYS A 3 -21.48 3.70 17.84
C LYS A 3 -21.67 3.98 16.34
N ARG A 4 -21.81 2.93 15.50
CA ARG A 4 -21.87 3.04 14.02
C ARG A 4 -23.10 3.79 13.47
N PRO A 5 -24.35 3.44 13.85
CA PRO A 5 -25.52 4.11 13.29
C PRO A 5 -25.65 5.58 13.75
N ILE A 6 -25.12 5.91 14.93
CA ILE A 6 -25.15 7.27 15.48
C ILE A 6 -24.27 8.22 14.65
N ARG A 7 -23.09 7.75 14.20
CA ARG A 7 -22.18 8.55 13.34
C ARG A 7 -22.74 8.76 11.93
N ALA A 8 -23.34 7.73 11.33
CA ALA A 8 -23.97 7.82 10.02
C ALA A 8 -25.11 8.86 10.00
N GLY A 9 -25.98 8.83 11.03
CA GLY A 9 -27.08 9.79 11.17
C GLY A 9 -26.62 11.23 11.47
N ALA A 10 -25.49 11.43 12.15
CA ALA A 10 -24.98 12.76 12.49
C ALA A 10 -24.33 13.50 11.32
N LYS A 11 -23.80 12.79 10.31
CA LYS A 11 -23.15 13.39 9.12
C LYS A 11 -23.96 13.26 7.82
N GLY A 12 -25.16 12.67 7.85
CA GLY A 12 -26.02 12.54 6.67
C GLY A 12 -25.52 11.56 5.60
N GLY A 13 -24.70 10.58 5.98
CA GLY A 13 -24.07 9.62 5.05
C GLY A 13 -24.56 8.18 5.20
N SER A 14 -24.12 7.31 4.30
CA SER A 14 -24.38 5.88 4.36
C SER A 14 -23.68 5.22 5.56
N ARG A 15 -24.07 3.97 5.88
CA ARG A 15 -23.36 3.17 6.89
C ARG A 15 -21.89 2.93 6.53
N TYR A 16 -21.58 2.93 5.23
CA TYR A 16 -20.22 2.75 4.74
C TYR A 16 -19.41 4.04 4.89
N ASP A 17 -20.00 5.20 4.60
CA ASP A 17 -19.36 6.51 4.82
C ASP A 17 -18.94 6.69 6.28
N ALA A 18 -19.77 6.25 7.22
CA ALA A 18 -19.44 6.29 8.64
C ALA A 18 -18.26 5.37 9.05
N LEU A 19 -17.96 4.33 8.27
CA LEU A 19 -16.77 3.49 8.46
C LEU A 19 -15.55 4.10 7.78
N LEU A 20 -15.75 4.65 6.58
CA LEU A 20 -14.72 5.30 5.78
C LEU A 20 -14.11 6.50 6.51
N ASP A 21 -14.96 7.33 7.13
CA ASP A 21 -14.57 8.52 7.90
C ASP A 21 -13.64 8.22 9.09
N ILE A 22 -13.53 6.95 9.53
CA ILE A 22 -12.57 6.53 10.57
C ILE A 22 -11.14 6.54 10.03
N PHE A 23 -10.96 6.26 8.75
CA PHE A 23 -9.67 6.11 8.09
C PHE A 23 -9.32 7.32 7.22
N GLU A 24 -10.31 7.89 6.54
CA GLU A 24 -10.16 9.04 5.65
C GLU A 24 -11.27 10.06 5.95
N PRO A 25 -11.01 11.02 6.86
CA PRO A 25 -11.98 12.06 7.20
C PRO A 25 -12.50 12.81 5.98
N ASP A 26 -13.80 13.10 5.97
CA ASP A 26 -14.49 13.84 4.90
C ASP A 26 -14.55 13.14 3.52
N MET A 27 -14.08 11.89 3.43
CA MET A 27 -14.29 11.04 2.26
C MET A 27 -15.68 10.39 2.30
N THR A 28 -16.28 10.20 1.12
CA THR A 28 -17.58 9.53 0.96
C THR A 28 -17.53 8.53 -0.18
N SER A 29 -18.43 7.56 -0.16
CA SER A 29 -18.60 6.59 -1.25
C SER A 29 -18.87 7.26 -2.58
N ALA A 30 -19.64 8.35 -2.60
CA ALA A 30 -19.91 9.12 -3.83
C ALA A 30 -18.63 9.75 -4.41
N ARG A 31 -17.72 10.25 -3.57
CA ARG A 31 -16.41 10.75 -4.02
C ARG A 31 -15.52 9.62 -4.52
N LEU A 32 -15.54 8.47 -3.83
CA LEU A 32 -14.84 7.26 -4.29
C LEU A 32 -15.37 6.78 -5.64
N ASP A 33 -16.67 6.82 -5.86
CA ASP A 33 -17.29 6.38 -7.13
C ASP A 33 -16.80 7.22 -8.30
N VAL A 34 -16.69 8.55 -8.14
CA VAL A 34 -16.13 9.44 -9.16
C VAL A 34 -14.65 9.13 -9.41
N LEU A 35 -13.85 8.99 -8.35
CA LEU A 35 -12.42 8.68 -8.46
C LEU A 35 -12.18 7.33 -9.16
N PHE A 36 -12.92 6.30 -8.77
CA PHE A 36 -12.80 4.98 -9.39
C PHE A 36 -13.38 4.94 -10.79
N ALA A 37 -14.40 5.74 -11.11
CA ALA A 37 -14.92 5.85 -12.48
C ALA A 37 -13.86 6.43 -13.42
N ASP A 38 -13.13 7.46 -12.99
CA ASP A 38 -12.01 8.03 -13.75
C ASP A 38 -10.91 6.99 -13.99
N LEU A 39 -10.43 6.33 -12.93
CA LEU A 39 -9.42 5.26 -13.04
C LEU A 39 -9.88 4.14 -13.99
N LYS A 40 -11.14 3.71 -13.89
CA LYS A 40 -11.70 2.66 -14.76
C LYS A 40 -11.82 3.09 -16.22
N SER A 41 -11.88 4.39 -16.51
CA SER A 41 -12.02 4.89 -17.88
C SER A 41 -10.77 4.66 -18.75
N TRP A 42 -9.58 4.67 -18.14
CA TRP A 42 -8.31 4.61 -18.88
C TRP A 42 -7.39 3.45 -18.48
N LEU A 43 -7.43 3.00 -17.23
CA LEU A 43 -6.51 1.98 -16.72
C LEU A 43 -6.61 0.64 -17.47
N PRO A 44 -7.81 0.13 -17.85
CA PRO A 44 -7.91 -1.11 -18.61
C PRO A 44 -7.25 -1.03 -20.00
N THR A 45 -7.39 0.11 -20.69
CA THR A 45 -6.76 0.33 -21.99
C THR A 45 -5.24 0.41 -21.85
N LEU A 46 -4.73 1.13 -20.85
CA LEU A 46 -3.30 1.17 -20.57
C LEU A 46 -2.75 -0.24 -20.28
N LEU A 47 -3.46 -1.01 -19.45
CA LEU A 47 -3.08 -2.38 -19.13
C LEU A 47 -2.98 -3.25 -20.40
N ALA A 48 -3.97 -3.17 -21.29
CA ALA A 48 -3.95 -3.89 -22.56
C ALA A 48 -2.73 -3.53 -23.41
N SER A 49 -2.42 -2.24 -23.55
CA SER A 49 -1.25 -1.76 -24.29
C SER A 49 0.07 -2.21 -23.68
N VAL A 50 0.18 -2.21 -22.35
CA VAL A 50 1.40 -2.67 -21.66
C VAL A 50 1.60 -4.18 -21.84
N VAL A 51 0.53 -4.97 -21.70
CA VAL A 51 0.58 -6.43 -21.88
C VAL A 51 0.94 -6.80 -23.32
N GLU A 52 0.35 -6.13 -24.32
CA GLU A 52 0.70 -6.32 -25.73
C GLU A 52 2.18 -5.98 -25.98
N LYS A 53 2.67 -4.86 -25.44
CA LYS A 53 4.09 -4.48 -25.58
C LYS A 53 5.02 -5.50 -24.93
N GLN A 54 4.66 -6.03 -23.77
CA GLN A 54 5.45 -7.04 -23.04
C GLN A 54 5.42 -8.42 -23.71
N SER A 55 4.36 -8.76 -24.47
CA SER A 55 4.33 -10.01 -25.23
C SER A 55 5.30 -9.98 -26.40
N LEU A 56 5.47 -8.81 -27.02
CA LEU A 56 6.45 -8.57 -28.10
C LEU A 56 7.88 -8.38 -27.58
N ASN A 57 8.02 -7.87 -26.35
CA ASN A 57 9.31 -7.64 -25.70
C ASN A 57 9.28 -8.19 -24.27
N PRO A 58 9.47 -9.52 -24.10
CA PRO A 58 9.42 -10.14 -22.78
C PRO A 58 10.42 -9.49 -21.84
N PRO A 59 10.02 -9.12 -20.60
CA PRO A 59 10.95 -8.58 -19.63
C PRO A 59 11.98 -9.64 -19.22
N VAL A 60 13.18 -9.20 -18.87
CA VAL A 60 14.20 -10.08 -18.31
C VAL A 60 13.76 -10.48 -16.91
N ALA A 61 13.40 -11.75 -16.74
CA ALA A 61 13.05 -12.28 -15.44
C ALA A 61 14.31 -12.43 -14.55
N PRO A 62 14.26 -12.01 -13.28
CA PRO A 62 15.35 -12.24 -12.34
C PRO A 62 15.53 -13.75 -12.13
N GLN A 63 16.76 -14.24 -12.34
CA GLN A 63 17.09 -15.65 -12.22
C GLN A 63 17.69 -15.94 -10.83
N GLY A 64 16.99 -16.74 -10.04
CA GLY A 64 17.43 -17.19 -8.72
C GLY A 64 18.27 -18.47 -8.75
N PRO A 65 18.57 -19.06 -7.59
CA PRO A 65 18.08 -18.68 -6.26
C PRO A 65 18.73 -17.39 -5.75
N PHE A 66 17.94 -16.57 -5.02
CA PHE A 66 18.45 -15.40 -4.31
C PHE A 66 18.64 -15.76 -2.83
N PRO A 67 19.89 -15.84 -2.33
CA PRO A 67 20.12 -16.11 -0.92
C PRO A 67 19.43 -15.08 -0.04
N ILE A 68 18.73 -15.52 1.01
CA ILE A 68 18.01 -14.66 1.96
C ILE A 68 18.94 -13.57 2.52
N ALA A 69 20.21 -13.92 2.80
CA ALA A 69 21.21 -12.96 3.25
C ALA A 69 21.41 -11.80 2.27
N GLY A 70 21.52 -12.09 0.97
CA GLY A 70 21.68 -11.08 -0.08
C GLY A 70 20.42 -10.23 -0.28
N GLN A 71 19.23 -10.84 -0.19
CA GLN A 71 17.97 -10.10 -0.21
C GLN A 71 17.85 -9.14 0.97
N ARG A 72 18.26 -9.58 2.18
CA ARG A 72 18.27 -8.75 3.39
C ARG A 72 19.22 -7.58 3.27
N GLU A 73 20.44 -7.83 2.78
CA GLU A 73 21.45 -6.79 2.61
C GLU A 73 21.00 -5.73 1.60
N LEU A 74 20.46 -6.16 0.45
CA LEU A 74 19.88 -5.25 -0.54
C LEU A 74 18.74 -4.40 0.04
N GLY A 75 17.84 -5.01 0.81
CA GLY A 75 16.77 -4.29 1.49
C GLY A 75 17.29 -3.23 2.47
N LEU A 76 18.29 -3.58 3.27
CA LEU A 76 18.95 -2.63 4.18
C LEU A 76 19.66 -1.50 3.43
N GLU A 77 20.33 -1.80 2.32
CA GLU A 77 20.98 -0.80 1.48
C GLU A 77 19.97 0.18 0.88
N ALA A 78 18.88 -0.33 0.30
CA ALA A 78 17.81 0.50 -0.24
C ALA A 78 17.21 1.42 0.83
N MET A 79 17.00 0.92 2.05
CA MET A 79 16.53 1.73 3.18
C MET A 79 17.51 2.85 3.54
N ARG A 80 18.82 2.60 3.54
CA ARG A 80 19.83 3.65 3.78
C ARG A 80 19.80 4.71 2.67
N ILE A 81 19.69 4.30 1.40
CA ILE A 81 19.61 5.22 0.26
C ILE A 81 18.38 6.13 0.36
N LEU A 82 17.25 5.58 0.81
CA LEU A 82 16.01 6.32 1.04
C LEU A 82 16.02 7.15 2.35
N GLY A 83 17.11 7.09 3.13
CA GLY A 83 17.30 7.88 4.34
C GLY A 83 16.61 7.34 5.59
N PHE A 84 16.37 6.03 5.68
CA PHE A 84 15.82 5.42 6.89
C PHE A 84 16.82 5.53 8.06
N ASP A 85 16.35 6.06 9.18
CA ASP A 85 17.11 6.15 10.42
C ASP A 85 17.06 4.82 11.20
N PHE A 86 18.22 4.14 11.26
CA PHE A 86 18.37 2.88 11.99
C PHE A 86 18.66 3.06 13.49
N ASP A 87 18.96 4.28 13.95
CA ASP A 87 19.03 4.59 15.38
C ASP A 87 17.61 4.80 15.95
N GLY A 88 16.69 5.29 15.12
CA GLY A 88 15.27 5.48 15.42
C GLY A 88 14.33 4.39 14.89
N GLY A 89 14.86 3.22 14.47
CA GLY A 89 14.02 2.19 13.86
C GLY A 89 14.72 0.89 13.50
N ARG A 90 13.97 -0.07 12.95
CA ARG A 90 14.49 -1.39 12.57
C ARG A 90 13.71 -2.07 11.44
N LEU A 91 14.38 -3.04 10.82
CA LEU A 91 13.81 -3.96 9.84
C LEU A 91 13.77 -5.39 10.40
N ASP A 92 12.59 -6.01 10.40
CA ASP A 92 12.36 -7.39 10.82
C ASP A 92 11.66 -8.25 9.75
N ILE A 93 11.52 -9.55 10.01
CA ILE A 93 10.80 -10.48 9.13
C ILE A 93 9.39 -10.73 9.68
N SER A 94 8.40 -10.75 8.80
CA SER A 94 7.02 -11.14 9.15
C SER A 94 6.32 -11.86 7.99
N ALA A 95 5.17 -12.48 8.28
CA ALA A 95 4.36 -13.10 7.24
C ALA A 95 3.69 -12.07 6.30
N HIS A 96 3.30 -10.90 6.85
CA HIS A 96 2.63 -9.81 6.14
C HIS A 96 3.35 -8.51 6.47
N PRO A 97 4.13 -7.96 5.51
CA PRO A 97 4.87 -6.71 5.70
C PRO A 97 3.99 -5.57 6.23
N PHE A 98 4.48 -4.84 7.21
CA PHE A 98 3.84 -3.64 7.75
C PHE A 98 4.89 -2.61 8.19
N CYS A 99 4.41 -1.39 8.43
CA CYS A 99 5.15 -0.33 9.09
C CYS A 99 4.33 0.17 10.28
N GLY A 100 4.97 0.39 11.42
CA GLY A 100 4.30 0.88 12.62
C GLY A 100 5.29 1.39 13.66
N GLY A 101 4.78 1.78 14.83
CA GLY A 101 5.57 2.33 15.92
C GLY A 101 5.23 3.80 16.20
N VAL A 102 6.20 4.53 16.73
CA VAL A 102 6.11 5.96 17.07
C VAL A 102 7.26 6.70 16.38
N PRO A 103 7.23 8.05 16.28
CA PRO A 103 8.28 8.79 15.56
C PRO A 103 9.72 8.53 16.03
N GLN A 104 9.91 8.05 17.27
CA GLN A 104 11.22 7.73 17.85
C GLN A 104 11.61 6.23 17.73
N ASP A 105 10.69 5.37 17.30
CA ASP A 105 10.90 3.92 17.10
C ASP A 105 9.96 3.44 15.98
N VAL A 106 10.45 3.53 14.74
CA VAL A 106 9.74 3.09 13.53
C VAL A 106 10.18 1.67 13.16
N ARG A 107 9.21 0.76 13.10
CA ARG A 107 9.44 -0.65 12.81
C ARG A 107 8.83 -1.02 11.48
N ILE A 108 9.67 -1.52 10.59
CA ILE A 108 9.28 -2.03 9.29
C ILE A 108 9.51 -3.54 9.28
N THR A 109 8.58 -4.28 8.70
CA THR A 109 8.77 -5.71 8.47
C THR A 109 8.75 -6.02 6.97
N THR A 110 9.52 -7.03 6.56
CA THR A 110 9.54 -7.54 5.19
C THR A 110 9.36 -9.06 5.17
N ARG A 111 9.24 -9.62 3.97
CA ARG A 111 9.22 -11.05 3.70
C ARG A 111 10.37 -11.38 2.74
N LEU A 112 11.17 -12.39 3.07
CA LEU A 112 12.37 -12.83 2.34
C LEU A 112 12.22 -14.28 1.89
#